data_AF-A0A5A7ZAL0-F1
#
_entry.id   AF-A0A5A7ZAL0-F1
#
_cell.length_a   1.000
_cell.length_b   1.000
_cell.length_c   1.000
_cell.angle_alpha   90.00
_cell.angle_beta   90.00
_cell.angle_gamma   90.00
#
_symmetry.space_group_name_H-M   'P 1'
#
loop_
_entity.id
_entity.type
_entity.pdbx_description
1 polymer ?
#
loop_
_entity_poly.entity_id
_entity_poly.type
_entity_poly.pdbx_seq_one_letter_code
_entity_poly.pdbx_strand_id
1 'polypeptide(L)' 'MDDRASLWPRASTTDKIDFSSRMGRAFHTLSPKLDAAYFMRCLEETANIGDTKDLRLEEMVRTCISLIRDEGE' A
#
# COMPACT_ATOMS: atom_id res chain seq x y z
N MET A 1 -10.53 -9.09 9.27
CA MET A 1 -9.16 -9.52 8.95
C MET A 1 -8.24 -8.45 9.49
N ASP A 2 -7.40 -8.79 10.47
CA ASP A 2 -6.40 -7.86 11.02
C ASP A 2 -5.16 -8.03 10.14
N ASP A 3 -5.21 -7.44 8.94
CA ASP A 3 -4.15 -7.54 7.94
C ASP A 3 -2.94 -6.76 8.43
N ARG A 4 -2.11 -7.42 9.23
CA ARG A 4 -0.89 -6.81 9.78
C ARG A 4 0.08 -6.51 8.66
N ALA A 5 0.66 -5.32 8.69
CA ALA A 5 1.71 -4.86 7.78
C ALA A 5 2.90 -5.83 7.73
N SER A 6 3.23 -6.42 8.89
CA SER A 6 4.28 -7.44 9.01
C SER A 6 4.05 -8.72 8.20
N LEU A 7 2.81 -8.99 7.76
CA LEU A 7 2.49 -10.13 6.89
C LEU A 7 2.64 -9.81 5.41
N TRP A 8 2.61 -8.53 5.02
CA TRP A 8 2.80 -8.10 3.63
C TRP A 8 4.03 -8.70 2.94
N PRO A 9 5.26 -8.66 3.52
CA PRO A 9 6.43 -9.23 2.85
C PRO A 9 6.32 -10.75 2.65
N ARG A 10 5.52 -11.44 3.47
CA ARG A 10 5.29 -12.89 3.42
C ARG A 10 4.03 -13.28 2.62
N ALA A 11 3.22 -12.31 2.22
CA ALA A 11 2.00 -12.55 1.46
C ALA A 11 2.33 -13.08 0.06
N SER A 12 1.47 -13.95 -0.47
CA SER A 12 1.63 -14.47 -1.83
C SER A 12 1.56 -13.34 -2.85
N THR A 13 2.24 -13.50 -3.98
CA THR A 13 2.18 -12.53 -5.09
C THR A 13 0.74 -12.27 -5.53
N THR A 14 -0.11 -13.30 -5.58
CA THR A 14 -1.53 -13.16 -5.92
C THR A 14 -2.29 -12.27 -4.94
N ASP A 15 -2.10 -12.46 -3.63
CA ASP A 15 -2.75 -11.64 -2.59
C ASP A 15 -2.28 -10.18 -2.67
N LYS A 16 -0.98 -9.95 -2.90
CA LYS A 16 -0.42 -8.61 -3.10
C LYS A 16 -1.04 -7.91 -4.31
N ILE A 17 -1.19 -8.63 -5.43
CA ILE A 17 -1.79 -8.09 -6.67
C ILE A 17 -3.27 -7.77 -6.44
N ASP A 18 -4.05 -8.70 -5.86
CA ASP A 18 -5.48 -8.49 -5.60
C ASP A 18 -5.68 -7.29 -4.66
N PHE A 19 -4.94 -7.21 -3.55
CA PHE A 19 -5.03 -6.11 -2.61
C PHE A 19 -4.67 -4.77 -3.27
N SER A 20 -3.54 -4.70 -3.96
CA SER A 20 -3.10 -3.48 -4.63
C SER A 20 -4.07 -3.03 -5.73
N SER A 21 -4.67 -3.99 -6.46
CA SER A 21 -5.69 -3.69 -7.46
C SER A 21 -6.96 -3.10 -6.84
N ARG A 22 -7.40 -3.64 -5.69
CA ARG A 22 -8.54 -3.10 -4.94
C ARG A 22 -8.27 -1.68 -4.44
N MET A 23 -7.10 -1.44 -3.85
CA MET A 23 -6.72 -0.08 -3.40
C MET A 23 -6.63 0.89 -4.57
N GLY A 24 -5.98 0.47 -5.67
CA GLY A 24 -5.89 1.27 -6.89
C GLY A 24 -7.27 1.70 -7.40
N ARG A 25 -8.23 0.76 -7.47
CA ARG A 25 -9.61 1.10 -7.87
C ARG A 25 -10.33 2.00 -6.87
N ALA A 26 -10.13 1.78 -5.57
CA ALA A 26 -10.77 2.55 -4.52
C ALA A 26 -10.31 4.01 -4.49
N PHE A 27 -9.03 4.26 -4.77
CA PHE A 27 -8.40 5.58 -4.66
C PHE A 27 -8.09 6.26 -5.99
N HIS A 28 -8.36 5.60 -7.14
CA HIS A 28 -8.19 6.19 -8.47
C HIS A 28 -8.91 7.55 -8.62
N THR A 29 -10.06 7.71 -7.96
CA THR A 29 -10.86 8.94 -7.99
C THR A 29 -10.18 10.11 -7.28
N LEU A 30 -9.28 9.85 -6.32
CA LEU A 30 -8.50 10.89 -5.65
C LEU A 30 -7.33 11.36 -6.52
N SER A 31 -6.69 10.44 -7.22
CA SER A 31 -5.62 10.74 -8.17
C SER A 31 -5.45 9.58 -9.15
N PRO A 32 -5.32 9.86 -10.46
CA PRO A 32 -5.04 8.82 -11.45
C PRO A 32 -3.69 8.13 -11.24
N LYS A 33 -2.79 8.74 -10.45
CA LYS A 33 -1.50 8.15 -10.05
C LYS A 33 -1.62 7.08 -8.96
N LEU A 34 -2.74 7.04 -8.22
CA LEU A 34 -3.01 6.04 -7.19
C LEU A 34 -3.55 4.75 -7.81
N ASP A 35 -2.75 4.12 -8.67
CA ASP A 35 -3.10 2.89 -9.35
C ASP A 35 -2.53 1.64 -8.66
N ALA A 36 -2.85 0.46 -9.19
CA ALA A 36 -2.44 -0.81 -8.61
C ALA A 36 -0.90 -0.96 -8.53
N ALA A 37 -0.17 -0.52 -9.55
CA ALA A 37 1.28 -0.57 -9.57
C ALA A 37 1.89 0.37 -8.53
N TYR A 38 1.29 1.56 -8.35
CA TYR A 38 1.70 2.49 -7.30
C TYR A 38 1.56 1.87 -5.91
N PHE A 39 0.38 1.34 -5.57
CA PHE A 39 0.17 0.72 -4.25
C PHE A 39 1.08 -0.49 -4.04
N MET A 40 1.26 -1.33 -5.06
CA MET A 40 2.16 -2.49 -4.95
C MET A 40 3.59 -2.05 -4.61
N ARG A 41 4.14 -1.09 -5.35
CA ARG A 41 5.49 -0.56 -5.06
C ARG A 41 5.56 0.09 -3.69
N CYS A 42 4.65 1.01 -3.37
CA CYS A 42 4.71 1.76 -2.12
C CYS A 42 4.55 0.87 -0.89
N LEU A 43 3.67 -0.14 -0.94
CA LEU A 43 3.51 -1.11 0.14
C LEU A 43 4.76 -1.98 0.30
N GLU A 44 5.40 -2.38 -0.79
CA GLU A 44 6.67 -3.11 -0.73
C GLU A 44 7.80 -2.26 -0.13
N GLU A 45 7.91 -0.99 -0.48
CA GLU A 45 8.89 -0.08 0.11
C GLU A 45 8.59 0.17 1.60
N THR A 46 7.34 0.50 1.94
CA THR A 46 6.90 0.75 3.33
C THR A 46 7.13 -0.48 4.22
N ALA A 47 6.92 -1.69 3.69
CA ALA A 47 7.18 -2.93 4.43
C ALA A 47 8.68 -3.19 4.69
N ASN A 48 9.57 -2.62 3.85
CA ASN A 48 11.02 -2.79 3.96
C ASN A 48 11.71 -1.71 4.80
N ILE A 49 11.07 -0.56 5.07
CA ILE A 49 11.69 0.60 5.74
C ILE A 49 11.79 0.46 7.28
N GLY A 50 11.11 -0.48 7.93
CA GLY A 50 11.25 -0.63 9.39
C GLY A 50 10.39 -1.70 10.07
N ASP A 51 10.31 -1.62 11.41
CA ASP A 51 9.58 -2.58 12.25
C ASP A 51 8.06 -2.40 12.11
N THR A 52 7.47 -3.02 11.09
CA THR A 52 6.03 -3.00 10.79
C THR A 52 5.20 -3.92 11.69
N LYS A 53 5.77 -4.36 12.83
CA LYS A 53 5.16 -5.38 13.70
C LYS A 53 3.81 -4.95 14.30
N ASP A 54 3.63 -3.66 14.55
CA ASP A 54 2.38 -3.10 15.10
C ASP A 54 1.52 -2.37 14.05
N LEU A 55 2.04 -2.18 12.83
CA LEU A 55 1.34 -1.48 11.78
C LEU A 55 0.28 -2.38 11.13
N ARG A 56 -0.86 -1.78 10.77
CA ARG A 56 -1.89 -2.40 9.93
C ARG A 56 -1.66 -2.04 8.47
N LEU A 57 -2.13 -2.89 7.55
CA LEU A 57 -2.09 -2.59 6.11
C LEU A 57 -2.77 -1.26 5.78
N GLU A 58 -3.87 -0.92 6.48
CA GLU A 58 -4.57 0.36 6.31
C GLU A 58 -3.64 1.55 6.58
N GLU A 59 -2.81 1.48 7.62
CA GLU A 59 -1.88 2.56 7.95
C GLU A 59 -0.79 2.69 6.88
N MET A 60 -0.30 1.57 6.32
CA MET A 60 0.62 1.62 5.17
C MET A 60 -0.04 2.26 3.94
N VAL A 61 -1.30 1.93 3.65
CA VAL A 61 -2.07 2.54 2.56
C VAL A 61 -2.24 4.04 2.78
N ARG A 62 -2.54 4.47 4.01
CA ARG A 62 -2.62 5.90 4.36
C ARG A 62 -1.29 6.62 4.15
N THR A 63 -0.17 5.99 4.52
CA THR A 63 1.18 6.50 4.24
C THR A 63 1.40 6.66 2.74
N CYS A 64 1.07 5.65 1.93
CA CYS A 64 1.17 5.73 0.47
C CYS A 64 0.34 6.88 -0.11
N ILE A 65 -0.91 7.05 0.33
CA ILE A 65 -1.76 8.17 -0.12
C ILE A 65 -1.20 9.53 0.34
N SER A 66 -0.48 9.57 1.45
CA SER A 66 0.15 10.81 1.92
C SER A 66 1.39 11.15 1.09
N LEU A 67 2.19 10.16 0.70
CA LEU A 67 3.39 10.33 -0.12
C LEU A 67 3.10 10.86 -1.52
N ILE A 68 2.00 10.43 -2.18
CA ILE A 68 1.64 10.96 -3.51
C ILE A 68 1.30 12.46 -3.49
N ARG A 69 0.87 12.99 -2.32
CA ARG A 69 0.56 14.41 -2.18
C ARG A 69 1.82 15.27 -2.07
N ASP A 70 2.91 14.70 -1.55
CA ASP A 70 4.21 15.35 -1.40
C ASP A 70 4.98 15.41 -2.75
N GLU A 71 4.88 14.35 -3.57
CA GLU A 71 5.43 14.29 -4.94
C GLU A 71 4.68 15.17 -5.97
N GLY A 72 3.71 15.96 -5.52
CA GLY A 72 2.83 16.80 -6.33
C GLY A 72 3.04 18.31 -6.19
N GLU A 73 3.98 18.77 -5.34
CA GLU A 73 4.35 20.18 -5.17
C GLU A 73 5.54 20.61 -6.05
#